data_AF-A0A0V0GI60-F1
#
_entry.id   AF-A0A0V0GI60-F1
#
_cell.length_a   1.000
_cell.length_b   1.000
_cell.length_c   1.000
_cell.angle_alpha   90.00
_cell.angle_beta   90.00
_cell.angle_gamma   90.00
#
_symmetry.space_group_name_H-M   'P 1'
#
loop_
_entity.id
_entity.type
_entity.pdbx_description
1 polymer ?
#
loop_
_entity_poly.entity_id
_entity_poly.type
_entity_poly.pdbx_seq_one_letter_code
_entity_poly.pdbx_strand_id
1 'polypeptide(L)' 'MNGYLEKDGKEFLWLGKRSEQKTTYPGMLDHLVAGGLPHDISCGENLIKECEEEAGIPRSISHTAKPVGAVSY' A
#
# COMPACT_ATOMS: atom_id res chain seq x y z
N MET A 1 -2.69 1.23 -0.30
CA MET A 1 -3.32 0.25 0.61
C MET A 1 -3.20 0.74 2.02
N ASN A 2 -4.32 0.76 2.74
CA ASN A 2 -4.36 1.18 4.14
C ASN A 2 -4.09 -0.05 5.01
N GLY A 3 -2.90 -0.12 5.61
CA GLY A 3 -2.58 -1.14 6.61
C GLY A 3 -2.75 -0.55 7.99
N TYR A 4 -3.62 -1.14 8.80
CA TYR A 4 -3.93 -0.66 10.13
C TYR A 4 -4.07 -1.82 11.11
N LEU A 5 -3.92 -1.51 12.40
CA LEU A 5 -4.16 -2.45 13.49
C LEU A 5 -5.01 -1.77 14.57
N GLU A 6 -5.91 -2.54 15.16
CA GLU A 6 -6.60 -2.14 16.37
C GLU A 6 -5.85 -2.69 17.58
N LYS A 7 -5.51 -1.82 18.54
CA LYS A 7 -4.84 -2.18 19.78
C LYS A 7 -5.32 -1.28 20.90
N ASP A 8 -5.68 -1.89 22.04
CA ASP A 8 -6.13 -1.16 23.24
C ASP A 8 -7.30 -0.20 22.96
N GLY A 9 -8.23 -0.61 22.08
CA GLY A 9 -9.41 0.19 21.68
C GLY A 9 -9.07 1.40 20.79
N LYS A 10 -7.88 1.44 20.21
CA LYS A 10 -7.43 2.50 19.29
C LYS A 10 -7.01 1.90 17.96
N GLU A 11 -7.27 2.65 16.89
CA GLU A 11 -6.80 2.33 15.55
C GLU A 11 -5.45 3.02 15.28
N PHE A 12 -4.51 2.26 14.74
CA PHE A 12 -3.21 2.75 14.31
C PHE A 12 -3.03 2.47 12.83
N LEU A 13 -2.65 3.49 12.07
CA LEU A 13 -2.37 3.38 10.64
C LEU A 13 -0.85 3.32 10.42
N TRP A 14 -0.40 2.39 9.60
CA TRP A 14 0.97 2.39 9.11
C TRP A 14 1.11 3.39 7.96
N LEU A 15 2.11 4.27 8.08
CA LEU A 15 2.46 5.24 7.05
C LEU A 15 3.86 4.93 6.53
N GLY A 16 4.00 4.95 5.21
CA GLY A 16 5.30 4.93 4.56
C GLY A 16 5.93 6.32 4.59
N LYS A 17 7.25 6.40 4.72
CA LYS A 17 8.01 7.60 4.34
C LYS A 17 8.71 7.30 3.02
N ARG A 18 8.42 8.09 1.99
CA ARG A 18 9.00 7.91 0.66
C ARG A 18 10.50 8.13 0.70
N SER A 19 11.24 7.34 -0.08
CA SER A 19 12.68 7.54 -0.27
C SER A 19 12.95 8.94 -0.83
N GLU A 20 14.01 9.59 -0.35
CA GLU A 20 14.49 10.87 -0.85
C GLU A 20 14.92 10.80 -2.33
N GLN A 21 15.11 9.59 -2.87
CA GLN A 21 15.50 9.35 -4.27
C GLN A 21 14.32 9.20 -5.24
N LYS A 22 13.06 9.20 -4.74
CA LYS A 22 11.88 9.13 -5.62
C LYS A 22 11.79 10.41 -6.46
N THR A 23 11.52 10.27 -7.75
CA THR A 23 11.37 11.40 -8.68
C THR A 23 10.18 12.30 -8.33
N THR A 24 9.13 11.73 -7.74
CA THR A 24 7.95 12.46 -7.28
C THR A 24 7.80 12.38 -5.77
N TYR A 25 7.53 13.52 -5.15
CA TYR A 25 7.26 13.67 -3.71
C TYR A 25 8.31 12.98 -2.81
N PRO A 26 9.61 13.27 -2.96
CA PRO A 26 10.66 12.68 -2.12
C PRO A 26 10.47 13.07 -0.64
N GLY A 27 10.73 12.13 0.27
CA GLY A 27 10.68 12.37 1.71
C GLY A 27 9.28 12.56 2.32
N MET A 28 8.22 12.62 1.51
CA MET A 28 6.84 12.80 1.97
C MET A 28 6.26 11.51 2.57
N LEU A 29 5.19 11.66 3.37
CA LEU A 29 4.41 10.53 3.86
C LEU A 29 3.55 9.94 2.75
N ASP A 30 3.30 8.64 2.81
CA ASP A 30 2.50 7.87 1.86
C ASP A 30 1.71 6.78 2.61
N HIS A 31 0.82 6.11 1.90
CA HIS A 31 0.19 4.88 2.38
C HIS A 31 1.25 3.81 2.66
N LEU A 32 0.88 2.76 3.41
CA LEU A 32 1.76 1.61 3.65
C LEU A 32 2.31 0.98 2.35
N VAL A 33 1.47 0.91 1.31
CA VAL A 33 1.85 0.46 -0.05
C VAL A 33 1.09 1.32 -1.06
N ALA A 34 1.78 1.85 -2.08
CA ALA A 34 1.16 2.66 -3.13
C ALA A 34 1.97 2.60 -4.44
N GLY A 35 1.43 1.87 -5.42
CA GLY A 35 2.05 1.72 -6.74
C GLY A 35 1.12 2.10 -7.89
N GLY A 36 1.70 2.43 -9.04
CA GLY A 36 0.96 2.59 -10.29
C GLY A 36 0.39 1.25 -10.77
N LEU A 37 -0.67 1.27 -11.59
CA LEU A 37 -1.28 0.07 -12.17
C LEU A 37 -0.80 -0.15 -13.61
N PRO A 38 0.00 -1.20 -13.89
CA PRO A 38 0.36 -1.59 -15.25
C PRO A 38 -0.82 -2.13 -16.07
N HIS A 39 -0.71 -2.10 -17.40
CA HIS A 39 -1.78 -2.45 -18.34
C HIS A 39 -2.22 -3.93 -18.30
N ASP A 40 -1.32 -4.86 -17.97
CA ASP A 40 -1.57 -6.32 -18.10
C ASP A 40 -1.65 -7.07 -16.75
N ILE A 41 -2.00 -6.37 -15.67
CA ILE A 41 -2.15 -6.96 -14.34
C ILE A 41 -3.43 -6.44 -13.68
N SER A 42 -4.17 -7.33 -13.02
CA SER A 42 -5.36 -6.92 -12.27
C SER A 42 -4.96 -6.05 -11.06
N CYS A 43 -5.88 -5.18 -10.60
CA CYS A 43 -5.62 -4.35 -9.41
C CYS A 43 -5.22 -5.18 -8.17
N GLY A 44 -5.82 -6.37 -7.99
CA GLY A 44 -5.52 -7.24 -6.86
C GLY A 44 -4.14 -7.89 -6.95
N GLU A 45 -3.75 -8.36 -8.14
CA GLU A 45 -2.41 -8.92 -8.34
C GLU A 45 -1.33 -7.84 -8.27
N ASN A 46 -1.61 -6.63 -8.79
CA ASN A 46 -0.69 -5.50 -8.64
C ASN A 46 -0.53 -5.11 -7.17
N LEU A 47 -1.62 -5.08 -6.41
CA LEU A 47 -1.56 -4.83 -4.97
C LEU A 47 -0.67 -5.86 -4.26
N ILE A 48 -0.81 -7.15 -4.57
CA ILE A 48 0.02 -8.22 -3.97
C ILE A 48 1.50 -8.03 -4.32
N LYS A 49 1.83 -7.74 -5.58
CA LYS A 49 3.19 -7.44 -6.04
C LYS A 49 3.79 -6.26 -5.28
N GLU A 50 3.10 -5.12 -5.26
CA GLU A 50 3.58 -3.89 -4.61
C GLU A 50 3.71 -4.07 -3.08
N CYS A 51 2.86 -4.90 -2.46
CA CYS A 51 2.97 -5.24 -1.05
C CYS A 51 4.30 -5.91 -0.71
N GLU A 52 4.78 -6.82 -1.57
CA GLU A 52 6.06 -7.49 -1.40
C GLU A 52 7.22 -6.53 -1.68
N GLU A 53 7.16 -5.76 -2.78
CA GLU A 53 8.25 -4.88 -3.20
C GLU A 53 8.48 -3.67 -2.28
N GLU A 54 7.40 -3.03 -1.81
CA GLU A 54 7.51 -1.76 -1.05
C GLU A 54 7.54 -1.96 0.46
N ALA A 55 6.87 -3.01 0.96
CA ALA A 55 6.68 -3.23 2.39
C ALA A 55 7.13 -4.61 2.88
N GLY A 56 7.61 -5.49 1.98
CA GLY A 56 8.02 -6.85 2.34
C GLY A 56 6.86 -7.73 2.85
N ILE A 57 5.62 -7.38 2.52
CA ILE A 57 4.42 -8.11 2.98
C ILE A 57 4.17 -9.29 2.04
N PRO A 58 4.26 -10.54 2.53
CA PRO A 58 4.13 -11.72 1.68
C PRO A 58 2.69 -11.94 1.20
N ARG A 59 2.55 -12.67 0.09
CA ARG A 59 1.24 -13.06 -0.48
C ARG A 59 0.30 -13.73 0.52
N SER A 60 0.84 -14.53 1.44
CA SER A 60 0.08 -15.18 2.52
C SER A 60 -0.71 -14.19 3.40
N ILE A 61 -0.29 -12.92 3.43
CA ILE A 61 -0.98 -11.82 4.13
C ILE A 61 -1.69 -10.91 3.12
N SER A 62 -1.01 -10.45 2.07
CA SER A 62 -1.55 -9.42 1.17
C SER A 62 -2.78 -9.86 0.38
N HIS A 63 -2.98 -11.16 0.13
CA HIS A 63 -4.19 -11.67 -0.54
C HIS A 63 -5.49 -11.45 0.28
N THR A 64 -5.37 -11.14 1.57
CA THR A 64 -6.53 -10.87 2.45
C THR A 64 -7.03 -9.42 2.36
N ALA A 65 -6.30 -8.54 1.65
CA ALA A 65 -6.68 -7.15 1.48
C ALA A 65 -8.04 -7.06 0.76
N LYS A 66 -8.93 -6.22 1.30
CA LYS A 66 -10.29 -6.05 0.77
C LYS A 66 -10.38 -4.75 -0.04
N PRO A 67 -10.93 -4.79 -1.28
CA PRO A 67 -11.24 -3.56 -2.00
C PRO A 67 -12.39 -2.84 -1.29
N VAL A 68 -12.24 -1.53 -1.08
CA VAL A 68 -13.22 -0.69 -0.34
C VAL A 68 -13.79 0.47 -1.14
N GLY A 69 -13.37 0.64 -2.40
CA GLY A 69 -13.84 1.71 -3.28
C GLY A 69 -12.73 2.27 -4.16
N ALA A 70 -12.99 3.44 -4.76
CA ALA A 70 -12.04 4.19 -5.59
C ALA A 70 -12.24 5.69 -5.37
N VAL A 71 -11.17 6.47 -5.61
CA VAL A 71 -11.18 7.94 -5.59
C VAL A 71 -10.86 8.44 -7.00
N SER A 72 -11.51 9.52 -7.44
CA SER A 72 -11.29 10.14 -8.75
C SER A 72 -11.35 11.67 -8.62
N TYR A 73 -10.49 12.38 -9.36
CA TYR A 73 -10.32 13.83 -9.32
C TYR A 73 -10.01 14.39 -10.71
#